data_AF-I3C8F2-F1
#
_entry.id   AF-I3C8F2-F1
#
_cell.length_a   1.000
_cell.length_b   1.000
_cell.length_c   1.000
_cell.angle_alpha   90.00
_cell.angle_beta   90.00
_cell.angle_gamma   90.00
#
_symmetry.space_group_name_H-M   'P 1'
#
loop_
_entity.id
_entity.type
_entity.pdbx_description
1 polymer ?
#
loop_
_entity_poly.entity_id
_entity_poly.type
_entity_poly.pdbx_seq_one_letter_code
_entity_poly.pdbx_strand_id
1 'polypeptide(L)' 'MDWMFEDFKSDLDSLDPRVREKALEIAGQLVKEKNYMEKKAISEAIVKAEEWFYDLGG' A
#
# COMPACT_ATOMS: atom_id res chain seq x y z
N MET A 1 3.13 -0.93 -14.48
CA MET A 1 3.14 -0.55 -13.05
C MET A 1 2.46 0.80 -12.79
N ASP A 2 2.17 1.66 -13.78
CA ASP A 2 1.42 2.92 -13.55
C ASP A 2 -0.07 2.75 -13.21
N TRP A 3 -0.76 1.81 -13.86
CA TRP A 3 -2.21 1.60 -13.68
C TRP A 3 -2.62 1.17 -12.25
N MET A 4 -1.71 0.50 -11.53
CA MET A 4 -1.94 0.09 -10.13
C MET A 4 -1.80 1.24 -9.13
N PHE A 5 -1.34 2.40 -9.57
CA PHE A 5 -1.22 3.57 -8.69
C PHE A 5 -2.31 4.59 -8.94
N GLU A 6 -3.09 4.51 -10.02
CA GLU A 6 -4.10 5.54 -10.31
C GLU A 6 -5.31 5.45 -9.38
N ASP A 7 -5.88 4.25 -9.18
CA ASP A 7 -6.96 4.03 -8.20
C ASP A 7 -6.51 4.39 -6.79
N PHE A 8 -5.28 4.01 -6.44
CA PHE A 8 -4.74 4.23 -5.11
C PHE A 8 -4.07 5.59 -4.94
N LYS A 9 -3.89 6.37 -6.01
CA LYS A 9 -3.23 7.68 -5.95
C LYS A 9 -4.08 8.61 -5.12
N SER A 10 -5.39 8.61 -5.29
CA SER A 10 -6.27 9.50 -4.51
C SER A 10 -6.20 9.19 -3.01
N ASP A 11 -6.19 7.90 -2.64
CA ASP A 11 -6.04 7.49 -1.24
C ASP A 11 -4.63 7.77 -0.72
N LEU A 12 -3.59 7.43 -1.49
CA LEU A 12 -2.18 7.65 -1.15
C LEU A 12 -1.73 9.11 -1.16
N ASP A 13 -2.38 9.99 -1.93
CA ASP A 13 -2.09 11.42 -1.99
C ASP A 13 -2.64 12.16 -0.78
N SER A 14 -3.71 11.62 -0.17
CA SER A 14 -4.17 12.06 1.16
C SER A 14 -3.32 11.47 2.29
N LEU A 15 -2.53 10.43 2.02
CA LEU A 15 -1.72 9.75 3.02
C LEU A 15 -0.32 10.36 3.15
N ASP A 16 0.21 10.27 4.37
CA ASP A 16 1.56 10.74 4.67
C ASP A 16 2.58 9.98 3.80
N PRO A 17 3.62 10.66 3.27
CA PRO A 17 4.63 10.01 2.43
C PRO A 17 5.27 8.77 3.08
N ARG A 18 5.31 8.68 4.41
CA ARG A 18 5.77 7.50 5.14
C ARG A 18 4.87 6.28 4.94
N VAL A 19 3.55 6.49 4.92
CA VAL A 19 2.56 5.43 4.66
C VAL A 19 2.70 4.91 3.24
N ARG A 20 2.87 5.80 2.27
CA ARG A 20 3.04 5.43 0.86
C ARG A 20 4.26 4.54 0.64
N GLU A 21 5.38 4.88 1.25
CA GLU A 21 6.59 4.07 1.16
C GLU A 21 6.40 2.69 1.81
N LYS A 22 5.71 2.64 2.95
CA LYS A 22 5.40 1.38 3.63
C LYS A 22 4.43 0.50 2.85
N ALA A 23 3.41 1.09 2.21
CA ALA A 23 2.48 0.39 1.34
C ALA A 23 3.20 -0.27 0.16
N LEU A 24 4.18 0.40 -0.42
CA LEU A 24 4.96 -0.15 -1.53
C LEU A 24 5.82 -1.34 -1.11
N GLU A 25 6.44 -1.24 0.07
CA GLU A 25 7.22 -2.34 0.65
C GLU A 25 6.36 -3.58 0.88
N ILE A 26 5.18 -3.40 1.48
CA ILE A 26 4.23 -4.49 1.78
C ILE A 26 3.66 -5.08 0.49
N ALA A 27 3.30 -4.25 -0.50
CA ALA A 27 2.79 -4.71 -1.78
C ALA A 27 3.83 -5.56 -2.51
N GLY A 28 5.09 -5.11 -2.53
CA GLY A 28 6.20 -5.86 -3.13
C GLY A 28 6.40 -7.22 -2.47
N GLN A 29 6.28 -7.31 -1.14
CA GLN A 29 6.33 -8.58 -0.41
C GLN A 29 5.13 -9.47 -0.72
N LEU A 30 3.91 -8.93 -0.73
CA LEU A 30 2.69 -9.70 -0.99
C LEU A 30 2.65 -10.31 -2.39
N VAL A 31 3.08 -9.57 -3.41
CA VAL A 31 3.18 -10.07 -4.78
C VAL A 31 4.23 -11.18 -4.87
N LYS A 32 5.38 -11.01 -4.20
CA LYS A 32 6.51 -11.94 -4.25
C LYS A 32 6.27 -13.23 -3.46
N GLU A 33 5.61 -13.13 -2.32
CA GLU A 33 5.44 -14.24 -1.37
C GLU A 33 4.20 -15.09 -1.68
N LYS A 34 3.10 -14.45 -2.12
CA LYS A 34 1.81 -15.14 -2.30
C LYS A 34 1.32 -15.20 -3.73
N ASN A 35 2.06 -14.67 -4.71
CA ASN A 35 1.60 -14.55 -6.10
C ASN A 35 0.18 -13.95 -6.17
N TYR A 36 -0.12 -13.02 -5.26
CA TYR A 36 -1.42 -12.39 -5.23
C TYR A 36 -1.65 -11.68 -6.55
N MET A 37 -2.90 -11.70 -7.01
CA MET A 37 -3.36 -10.79 -8.05
C MET A 37 -2.94 -9.38 -7.63
N GLU A 38 -2.11 -8.76 -8.46
CA GLU A 38 -1.48 -7.45 -8.26
C GLU A 38 -2.42 -6.43 -7.59
N LYS A 39 -3.68 -6.39 -8.03
CA LYS A 39 -4.72 -5.51 -7.50
C LYS A 39 -5.07 -5.76 -6.02
N LYS A 40 -5.17 -7.02 -5.58
CA LYS A 40 -5.45 -7.38 -4.18
C LYS A 40 -4.23 -7.13 -3.29
N ALA A 41 -3.03 -7.42 -3.79
CA ALA A 41 -1.80 -7.20 -3.04
C ALA A 41 -1.64 -5.72 -2.67
N ILE A 42 -1.95 -4.81 -3.60
CA ILE A 42 -1.81 -3.36 -3.39
C ILE A 42 -2.88 -2.84 -2.42
N SER A 43 -4.16 -3.22 -2.59
CA SER A 43 -5.21 -2.82 -1.64
C SER A 43 -4.88 -3.22 -0.21
N GLU A 44 -4.45 -4.47 -0.02
CA GLU A 44 -4.15 -5.00 1.31
C GLU A 44 -2.88 -4.38 1.88
N ALA A 45 -1.92 -4.01 1.04
CA ALA A 45 -0.72 -3.31 1.45
C ALA A 45 -0.98 -1.88 1.92
N ILE A 46 -1.91 -1.18 1.28
CA ILE A 46 -2.26 0.20 1.65
C ILE A 46 -2.99 0.22 2.99
N VAL A 47 -4.01 -0.64 3.16
CA VAL A 47 -4.71 -0.78 4.43
C VAL A 47 -3.72 -1.10 5.56
N LYS A 48 -2.80 -2.04 5.35
CA LYS A 48 -1.78 -2.38 6.35
C LYS A 48 -0.81 -1.23 6.65
N ALA A 49 -0.46 -0.44 5.64
CA ALA A 49 0.41 0.71 5.84
C ALA A 49 -0.29 1.84 6.60
N GLU A 50 -1.57 2.08 6.30
CA GLU A 50 -2.41 3.02 7.05
C GLU A 50 -2.60 2.57 8.48
N GLU A 51 -2.94 1.31 8.70
CA GLU A 51 -3.04 0.72 10.05
C GLU A 51 -1.71 0.85 10.79
N TRP A 52 -0.57 0.52 10.16
CA TRP A 52 0.75 0.69 10.78
C TRP A 52 1.04 2.14 11.18
N PHE A 53 0.60 3.11 10.37
CA PHE A 53 0.79 4.53 10.65
C PHE A 53 -0.13 5.04 11.76
N TYR A 54 -1.39 4.62 11.76
CA TYR A 54 -2.35 4.93 12.83
C TYR A 54 -1.96 4.28 14.16
N ASP A 55 -1.50 3.04 14.14
CA ASP A 55 -1.11 2.26 15.33
C ASP A 55 0.21 2.78 15.95
N LEU A 56 1.12 3.32 15.12
CA LEU A 56 2.32 4.01 15.60
C LEU A 56 2.04 5.37 16.28
N GLY A 57 0.78 5.83 16.27
CA GLY A 57 0.35 7.04 16.98
C GLY A 57 0.91 8.31 16.34
N GLY A 58 0.21 8.80 15.32
CA GLY A 58 0.46 10.10 14.69
C GLY A 58 0.66 11.25 15.69
#